data_AF-A0A0F2CBP7-F1
#
_entry.id   AF-A0A0F2CBP7-F1
#
_cell.length_a   1.000
_cell.length_b   1.000
_cell.length_c   1.000
_cell.angle_alpha   90.00
_cell.angle_beta   90.00
_cell.angle_gamma   90.00
#
_symmetry.space_group_name_H-M   'P 1'
#
loop_
_entity.id
_entity.type
_entity.pdbx_description
1 polymer ?
#
loop_
_entity_poly.entity_id
_entity_poly.type
_entity_poly.pdbx_seq_one_letter_code
_entity_poly.pdbx_strand_id
1 'polypeptide(L)' 'MNDVAETVLRIVSAIPSGHVLTYGDIAARAGTGPRAVGQILRSGGHDGPWWRTGVTP' A
#
# COMPACT_ATOMS: atom_id res chain seq x y z
N MET A 1 -10.21 10.57 11.16
CA MET A 1 -10.65 10.12 9.83
C MET A 1 -9.53 10.41 8.86
N ASN A 2 -8.72 9.42 8.51
CA ASN A 2 -7.62 9.59 7.57
C ASN A 2 -7.96 8.73 6.33
N ASP A 3 -8.84 9.25 5.47
CA ASP A 3 -9.39 8.57 4.28
C ASP A 3 -8.34 7.88 3.40
N VAL A 4 -7.16 8.48 3.33
CA VAL A 4 -6.03 7.97 2.55
C VAL A 4 -5.49 6.66 3.13
N ALA A 5 -5.39 6.54 4.45
CA ALA A 5 -4.82 5.35 5.09
C ALA A 5 -5.74 4.13 4.92
N GLU A 6 -7.04 4.32 5.12
CA GLU A 6 -8.04 3.27 4.93
C GLU A 6 -8.12 2.85 3.45
N THR A 7 -8.06 3.81 2.53
CA THR A 7 -8.03 3.53 1.08
C THR A 7 -6.80 2.72 0.68
N VAL A 8 -5.62 3.09 1.19
CA VAL A 8 -4.37 2.34 0.94
C VAL A 8 -4.48 0.91 1.47
N LEU A 9 -4.96 0.71 2.69
CA LEU A 9 -5.12 -0.63 3.29
C LEU A 9 -6.13 -1.49 2.52
N ARG A 10 -7.24 -0.91 2.07
CA ARG A 10 -8.24 -1.59 1.23
C ARG A 10 -7.65 -2.01 -0.12
N ILE A 11 -6.84 -1.16 -0.75
CA ILE A 11 -6.15 -1.49 -2.01
C ILE A 11 -5.19 -2.66 -1.78
N VAL A 12 -4.40 -2.62 -0.69
CA VAL A 12 -3.43 -3.68 -0.36
C VAL A 12 -4.12 -5.00 -0.01
N SER A 13 -5.23 -4.96 0.72
CA SER A 13 -6.03 -6.14 1.06
C SER A 13 -6.70 -6.78 -0.15
N ALA A 14 -7.03 -5.99 -1.19
CA ALA A 14 -7.60 -6.48 -2.44
C ALA A 14 -6.57 -7.12 -3.40
N ILE A 15 -5.27 -7.04 -3.09
CA ILE A 15 -4.23 -7.64 -3.94
C ILE A 15 -4.36 -9.18 -3.86
N PRO A 16 -4.54 -9.89 -4.99
CA PRO A 16 -4.57 -11.35 -4.98
C PRO A 16 -3.19 -11.95 -4.66
N SER A 17 -3.18 -13.13 -4.07
CA SER A 17 -1.94 -13.86 -3.74
C SER A 17 -1.11 -14.12 -4.99
N GLY A 18 0.17 -13.75 -4.94
CA GLY A 18 1.09 -13.82 -6.09
C GLY A 18 1.20 -12.53 -6.91
N HIS A 19 0.40 -11.51 -6.63
CA HIS A 19 0.56 -10.18 -7.24
C HIS A 19 1.26 -9.21 -6.30
N VAL A 20 2.06 -8.35 -6.91
CA VAL A 20 2.89 -7.35 -6.25
C VAL A 20 2.58 -6.01 -6.89
N LEU A 21 2.35 -4.98 -6.07
CA LEU A 21 2.17 -3.61 -6.56
C LEU A 21 3.25 -2.72 -5.99
N THR A 22 3.68 -1.73 -6.78
CA THR A 22 4.68 -0.75 -6.32
C THR A 22 4.02 0.30 -5.42
N TYR A 23 4.82 0.96 -4.58
CA TYR A 23 4.35 2.11 -3.80
C TYR A 23 3.80 3.23 -4.69
N GLY A 24 4.33 3.37 -5.91
CA GLY A 24 3.85 4.34 -6.91
C GLY A 24 2.46 3.98 -7.45
N ASP A 25 2.22 2.71 -7.76
CA ASP A 25 0.92 2.23 -8.23
C ASP A 25 -0.18 2.36 -7.16
N ILE A 26 0.17 2.04 -5.92
CA ILE A 26 -0.74 2.18 -4.78
C ILE A 26 -1.03 3.66 -4.54
N ALA A 27 -0.01 4.53 -4.64
CA ALA A 27 -0.16 5.97 -4.49
C ALA A 27 -1.06 6.58 -5.57
N ALA A 28 -0.86 6.18 -6.83
CA ALA A 28 -1.70 6.61 -7.95
C ALA A 28 -3.17 6.20 -7.77
N ARG A 29 -3.43 4.97 -7.32
CA ARG A 29 -4.78 4.46 -7.05
C ARG A 29 -5.44 5.09 -5.82
N ALA A 30 -4.65 5.42 -4.80
CA ALA A 30 -5.14 6.06 -3.59
C ALA A 30 -5.23 7.59 -3.69
N GLY A 31 -4.80 8.19 -4.82
CA GLY A 31 -4.77 9.64 -5.00
C GLY A 31 -3.80 10.34 -4.03
N THR A 32 -2.70 9.67 -3.66
CA THR A 32 -1.73 10.16 -2.67
C THR A 32 -0.30 10.08 -3.21
N GLY A 33 0.68 10.50 -2.39
CA GLY A 33 2.09 10.38 -2.71
C GLY A 33 2.71 9.05 -2.24
N PRO A 34 3.69 8.48 -2.96
CA PRO A 34 4.35 7.23 -2.58
C PRO A 34 5.00 7.28 -1.18
N ARG A 35 5.45 8.47 -0.74
CA ARG A 35 5.93 8.69 0.63
C ARG A 35 4.84 8.51 1.69
N ALA A 36 3.63 9.00 1.43
CA ALA A 36 2.49 8.84 2.34
C ALA A 36 2.09 7.36 2.44
N VAL A 37 2.05 6.64 1.31
CA VAL A 37 1.82 5.19 1.29
C VAL A 37 2.86 4.45 2.14
N GLY A 38 4.15 4.77 1.98
CA GLY A 38 5.21 4.17 2.79
C GLY A 38 5.06 4.45 4.29
N GLN A 39 4.65 5.67 4.66
CA GLN A 39 4.41 6.03 6.06
C GLN A 39 3.19 5.31 6.65
N ILE A 40 2.10 5.19 5.88
CA ILE A 40 0.88 4.46 6.26
C ILE A 40 1.19 2.97 6.44
N LEU A 41 1.90 2.36 5.49
CA LEU A 41 2.26 0.95 5.58
C LEU A 41 3.23 0.68 6.73
N ARG A 42 4.15 1.60 7.02
CA ARG A 42 5.03 1.52 8.19
C ARG A 42 4.26 1.68 9.51
N SER A 43 3.20 2.49 9.53
CA SER A 43 2.37 2.71 10.71
C SER A 43 1.27 1.65 10.91
N GLY A 44 0.82 0.98 9.85
CA GLY A 44 -0.23 -0.05 9.86
C GLY A 44 0.30 -1.49 9.75
N GLY A 45 1.60 -1.67 9.56
CA GLY A 45 2.23 -2.94 9.20
C GLY A 45 2.50 -3.93 10.33
N HIS A 46 1.78 -3.88 11.45
CA HIS A 46 1.93 -4.90 12.50
C HIS A 46 1.17 -6.20 12.19
N ASP A 47 0.18 -6.20 11.29
CA ASP A 47 -0.74 -7.35 11.11
C ASP A 47 -1.14 -7.69 9.65
N GLY A 48 -0.57 -7.04 8.63
CA GLY A 48 -0.99 -7.19 7.22
C GLY A 48 0.13 -7.55 6.23
N PRO A 49 -0.17 -8.08 5.03
CA PRO A 49 0.81 -8.63 4.08
C PRO A 49 1.54 -7.55 3.26
N TRP A 50 2.24 -6.63 3.93
CA TRP A 50 3.00 -5.54 3.29
C TRP A 50 4.23 -6.01 2.49
N TRP A 51 4.63 -7.28 2.65
CA TRP A 51 5.67 -7.97 1.86
C TRP A 51 5.30 -8.22 0.38
N ARG A 52 4.13 -7.76 -0.09
CA ARG A 52 3.76 -7.72 -1.52
C ARG A 52 4.16 -6.42 -2.22
N THR A 53 5.19 -5.74 -1.73
CA THR A 53 5.82 -4.60 -2.40
C THR A 53 7.22 -5.02 -2.85
N GLY A 54 7.33 -5.38 -4.13
CA GLY A 54 8.56 -5.83 -4.76
C GLY A 54 9.01 -4.75 -5.73
N VAL A 55 10.18 -4.18 -5.48
CA VAL A 55 10.95 -3.50 -6.52
C VAL A 55 11.59 -4.63 -7.33
N THR A 56 11.07 -4.92 -8.53
CA THR A 56 11.85 -5.68 -9.50
C THR A 56 12.91 -4.71 -10.04
N PRO A 57 14.21 -5.08 -10.02
CA PRO A 57 15.30 -4.20 -10.46
C PRO A 57 15.18 -3.78 -11.94
#